data_AF-A0A843LML5-F1
#
_entry.id   AF-A0A843LML5-F1
#
_cell.length_a   1.000
_cell.length_b   1.000
_cell.length_c   1.000
_cell.angle_alpha   90.00
_cell.angle_beta   90.00
_cell.angle_gamma   90.00
#
_symmetry.space_group_name_H-M   'P 1'
#
loop_
_entity.id
_entity.type
_entity.pdbx_description
1 polymer ?
#
loop_
_entity_poly.entity_id
_entity_poly.type
_entity_poly.pdbx_seq_one_letter_code
_entity_poly.pdbx_strand_id
1 'polypeptide(L)' 'TLSFLCLPVVPELKLTDRGLVDVREFELVGMFEKI' A
#
# COMPACT_ATOMS: atom_id res chain seq x y z
N THR A 1 -2.25 -22.31 -13.91
CA THR A 1 -1.70 -21.04 -14.42
C THR A 1 -2.39 -19.92 -13.68
N LEU A 2 -1.70 -19.31 -12.72
CA LEU A 2 -2.29 -18.32 -11.81
C LEU A 2 -2.27 -16.96 -12.52
N SER A 3 -3.36 -16.65 -13.22
CA SER A 3 -3.54 -15.42 -13.99
C SER A 3 -3.79 -14.22 -13.07
N PHE A 4 -2.74 -13.79 -12.36
CA PHE A 4 -2.72 -12.56 -11.56
C PHE A 4 -2.18 -11.36 -12.34
N LEU A 5 -1.98 -11.50 -13.66
CA LEU A 5 -1.42 -10.43 -14.51
C LEU A 5 -2.46 -9.45 -15.05
N CYS A 6 -3.77 -9.63 -14.79
CA CYS A 6 -4.81 -8.81 -15.42
C CYS A 6 -5.84 -8.15 -14.48
N LEU A 7 -5.75 -8.36 -13.17
CA LEU A 7 -6.54 -7.57 -12.23
C LEU A 7 -5.54 -6.73 -11.44
N PRO A 8 -5.67 -5.39 -11.41
CA PRO A 8 -4.90 -4.58 -10.50
C PRO A 8 -5.31 -4.96 -9.08
N VAL A 9 -4.63 -5.96 -8.53
CA VAL A 9 -4.76 -6.35 -7.14
C VAL A 9 -4.46 -5.09 -6.35
N VAL A 10 -5.41 -4.68 -5.52
CA VAL A 10 -5.18 -3.55 -4.63
C VAL A 10 -4.15 -4.03 -3.61
N PRO A 11 -2.92 -3.48 -3.60
CA PRO A 11 -1.91 -3.89 -2.64
C PRO A 11 -2.34 -3.40 -1.25
N GLU A 12 -1.98 -4.15 -0.20
CA GLU A 12 -2.28 -3.77 1.20
C GLU A 12 -1.53 -2.49 1.61
N LEU A 13 -0.40 -2.21 0.95
CA LEU A 13 0.36 -0.97 1.10
C LEU A 13 0.55 -0.31 -0.26
N LYS A 14 0.18 0.98 -0.34
CA LYS A 14 0.25 1.77 -1.58
C LYS A 14 1.11 3.01 -1.37
N LEU A 15 2.10 3.21 -2.24
CA LEU A 15 2.86 4.45 -2.28
C LEU A 15 2.08 5.53 -3.05
N THR A 16 1.99 6.72 -2.47
CA THR A 16 1.30 7.89 -3.03
C THR A 16 2.21 9.12 -2.95
N ASP A 17 1.78 10.23 -3.55
CA ASP A 17 2.41 11.55 -3.44
C ASP A 17 2.44 12.08 -1.99
N ARG A 18 1.53 11.60 -1.14
CA ARG A 18 1.42 11.97 0.28
C ARG A 18 2.12 11.00 1.23
N GLY A 19 2.74 9.94 0.71
CA GLY A 19 3.43 8.92 1.50
C GLY A 19 2.86 7.51 1.31
N LEU A 20 3.18 6.61 2.25
CA LEU A 20 2.72 5.23 2.23
C LEU A 20 1.34 5.15 2.90
N VAL A 21 0.37 4.53 2.22
CA VAL A 21 -1.00 4.34 2.70
C VAL A 21 -1.24 2.85 2.94
N ASP A 22 -1.74 2.48 4.12
CA ASP A 22 -2.31 1.14 4.35
C ASP A 22 -3.72 1.13 3.76
N VAL A 23 -3.96 0.28 2.77
CA VAL A 23 -5.21 0.24 2.02
C VAL A 23 -6.30 -0.52 2.76
N ARG A 24 -5.95 -1.30 3.79
CA ARG A 24 -6.93 -2.00 4.64
C ARG A 24 -7.61 -1.02 5.60
N GLU A 25 -6.81 -0.13 6.19
CA GLU A 25 -7.28 0.86 7.18
C GLU A 25 -7.56 2.25 6.58
N PHE A 26 -7.12 2.49 5.33
CA PHE A 26 -7.22 3.78 4.64
C PHE A 26 -6.52 4.93 5.38
N GLU A 27 -5.41 4.62 6.06
CA GLU A 27 -4.61 5.55 6.85
C GLU A 27 -3.18 5.69 6.31
N LEU A 28 -2.57 6.86 6.52
CA LEU A 28 -1.14 7.04 6.25
C LEU A 28 -0.32 6.24 7.26
N VAL A 29 0.63 5.46 6.77
CA VAL A 29 1.57 4.73 7.62
C VAL A 29 2.51 5.77 8.25
N GLY A 30 2.44 5.90 9.57
CA GLY A 30 3.34 6.77 10.33
C GLY A 30 4.79 6.41 10.04
N MET A 31 5.57 7.39 9.60
CA MET A 31 7.00 7.20 9.32
C MET A 31 7.71 6.89 10.64
N PHE A 32 8.41 5.76 10.68
CA PHE A 32 9.17 5.27 11.82
C PHE A 32 10.02 6.40 12.44
N GLU A 33 9.85 6.65 13.74
CA GLU A 33 10.80 7.46 14.49
C GLU A 33 12.17 6.79 14.42
N LYS A 34 13.15 7.56 13.96
CA LYS A 34 14.52 7.13 13.82
C LYS A 34 15.19 7.20 15.19
N ILE A 35 15.66 6.05 15.68
CA ILE A 35 16.59 5.96 16.82
C ILE A 35 17.87 6.74 16.50
#